data_AF-A0A4V6KW11-F1
#
_entry.id   AF-A0A4V6KW11-F1
#
_cell.length_a   1.000
_cell.length_b   1.000
_cell.length_c   1.000
_cell.angle_alpha   90.00
_cell.angle_beta   90.00
_cell.angle_gamma   90.00
#
_symmetry.space_group_name_H-M   'P 1'
#
loop_
_entity.id
_entity.type
_entity.pdbx_description
1 polymer ?
#
loop_
_entity_poly.entity_id
_entity_poly.type
_entity_poly.pdbx_seq_one_letter_code
_entity_poly.pdbx_strand_id
1 'polypeptide(L)'
;MADPEEIAVAKQTALEQRQELEKNYAPRNWLTDAAGRAGQISLVTHALKFTHSDAKGSSIYSSGSQEQTTNTLSTSSLSQPAVDAVGNAAALDVAKLLQLEYEGESLIACLARDNTVPLAELAEDPQQLEQWVTGFRQVLNDKHLSSHTLAKQIYFPIAPGEYHLLSPLFSSSLAHAMHSRISEARFSDASKEIYQAFKAGDWHPEPRVIYPKTAVVNMGGPSRKIFPTLTAYAVAELGYCLVLRRYGKARISRR
;
A
#
# COMPACT_ATOMS: atom_id res chain seq x y z
N MET A 1 -30.87 15.50 37.19
CA MET A 1 -30.07 16.62 36.63
C MET A 1 -28.68 16.44 37.20
N ALA A 2 -27.64 16.39 36.35
CA ALA A 2 -26.27 16.24 36.83
C ALA A 2 -25.90 17.45 37.71
N ASP A 3 -25.12 17.21 38.77
CA ASP A 3 -24.73 18.22 39.73
C ASP A 3 -23.87 19.30 39.04
N PRO A 4 -24.16 20.61 39.21
CA PRO A 4 -23.32 21.68 38.68
C PRO A 4 -21.82 21.55 39.03
N GLU A 5 -21.49 20.99 40.20
CA GLU A 5 -20.09 20.75 40.61
C GLU A 5 -19.43 19.64 39.78
N GLU A 6 -20.14 18.53 39.52
CA GLU A 6 -19.64 17.44 38.66
C GLU A 6 -19.38 17.92 37.22
N ILE A 7 -20.24 18.80 36.70
CA ILE A 7 -20.08 19.40 35.37
C ILE A 7 -18.84 20.32 35.33
N ALA A 8 -18.58 21.09 36.39
CA ALA A 8 -17.44 21.98 36.47
C ALA A 8 -16.12 21.20 36.53
N VAL A 9 -16.06 20.15 37.35
CA VAL A 9 -14.89 19.26 37.45
C VAL A 9 -14.64 18.56 36.11
N ALA A 10 -15.67 18.00 35.47
CA ALA A 10 -15.53 17.34 34.17
C ALA A 10 -15.01 18.29 33.08
N LYS A 11 -15.47 19.56 33.07
CA LYS A 11 -14.98 20.58 32.13
C LYS A 11 -13.52 20.93 32.39
N GLN A 12 -13.11 21.05 33.65
CA GLN A 12 -11.73 21.34 34.03
C GLN A 12 -10.80 20.19 33.61
N THR A 13 -11.17 18.94 33.91
CA THR A 13 -10.41 17.77 33.48
C THR A 13 -10.31 17.68 31.96
N ALA A 14 -11.39 17.96 31.23
CA ALA A 14 -11.36 17.96 29.76
C ALA A 14 -10.46 19.08 29.19
N LEU A 15 -10.40 20.24 29.85
CA LEU A 15 -9.52 21.34 29.47
C LEU A 15 -8.05 20.97 29.67
N GLU A 16 -7.71 20.35 30.80
CA GLU A 16 -6.36 19.87 31.10
C GLU A 16 -5.92 18.79 30.12
N GLN A 17 -6.77 17.80 29.86
CA GLN A 17 -6.53 16.76 28.85
C GLN A 17 -6.32 17.36 27.46
N ARG A 18 -7.11 18.38 27.09
CA ARG A 18 -6.97 19.07 25.81
C ARG A 18 -5.63 19.78 25.69
N GLN A 19 -5.21 20.52 26.72
CA GLN A 19 -3.93 21.23 26.72
C GLN A 19 -2.75 20.25 26.59
N GLU A 20 -2.83 19.12 27.27
CA GLU A 20 -1.83 18.06 27.15
C GLU A 20 -1.79 17.46 25.74
N LEU A 21 -2.95 17.18 25.14
CA LEU A 21 -3.05 16.71 23.76
C LEU A 21 -2.50 17.74 22.76
N GLU A 22 -2.83 19.02 22.91
CA GLU A 22 -2.32 20.09 22.04
C GLU A 22 -0.78 20.17 22.10
N LYS A 23 -0.20 19.98 23.29
CA LYS A 23 1.26 19.90 23.44
C LYS A 23 1.84 18.64 22.79
N ASN A 24 1.22 17.49 22.97
CA ASN A 24 1.71 16.21 22.45
C ASN A 24 1.60 16.12 20.91
N TYR A 25 0.52 16.67 20.34
CA TYR A 25 0.27 16.70 18.89
C TYR A 25 0.84 17.95 18.20
N ALA A 26 1.61 18.78 18.92
CA ALA A 26 2.44 19.78 18.27
C ALA A 26 3.41 19.09 17.28
N PRO A 27 3.62 19.63 16.06
CA PRO A 27 4.29 18.91 14.98
C PRO A 27 5.63 18.28 15.36
N ARG A 28 6.48 19.02 16.07
CA ARG A 28 7.82 18.56 16.49
C ARG A 28 7.77 17.42 17.52
N ASN A 29 6.89 17.55 18.50
CA ASN A 29 6.73 16.55 19.56
C ASN A 29 6.17 15.25 18.97
N TRP A 30 5.17 15.39 18.11
CA TRP A 30 4.58 14.27 17.42
C TRP A 30 5.57 13.58 16.47
N LEU A 31 6.39 14.33 15.71
CA LEU A 31 7.43 13.74 14.84
C LEU A 31 8.49 12.99 15.63
N THR A 32 8.86 13.49 16.81
CA THR A 32 9.84 12.86 17.69
C THR A 32 9.31 11.54 18.26
N ASP A 33 8.05 11.52 18.69
CA ASP A 33 7.35 10.30 19.10
C ASP A 33 7.18 9.32 17.93
N ALA A 34 6.77 9.81 16.76
CA ALA A 34 6.59 9.02 15.55
C ALA A 34 7.90 8.33 15.11
N ALA A 35 9.03 9.04 15.18
CA ALA A 35 10.35 8.47 14.89
C ALA A 35 10.74 7.34 15.87
N GLY A 36 10.35 7.46 17.14
CA GLY A 36 10.54 6.40 18.13
C GLY A 36 9.66 5.17 17.88
N ARG A 37 8.41 5.39 17.43
CA ARG A 37 7.46 4.32 17.08
C ARG A 37 7.69 3.68 15.71
N ALA A 38 8.45 4.33 14.84
CA ALA A 38 8.71 3.88 13.48
C ALA A 38 9.22 2.42 13.41
N GLY A 39 10.06 1.99 14.34
CA GLY A 39 10.54 0.60 14.40
C GLY A 39 9.48 -0.47 14.70
N GLN A 40 8.24 -0.08 15.02
CA GLN A 40 7.11 -1.00 15.23
C GLN A 40 6.33 -1.31 13.94
N ILE A 41 6.69 -0.66 12.83
CA ILE A 41 6.11 -0.86 11.51
C ILE A 41 7.21 -1.09 10.47
N SER A 42 6.85 -1.82 9.42
CA SER A 42 7.65 -1.96 8.21
C SER A 42 6.78 -1.57 7.01
N LEU A 43 7.33 -0.76 6.11
CA LEU A 43 6.73 -0.50 4.80
C LEU A 43 7.17 -1.60 3.84
N VAL A 44 6.25 -2.18 3.09
CA VAL A 44 6.46 -3.44 2.38
C VAL A 44 5.76 -3.43 1.02
N THR A 45 6.38 -4.08 0.03
CA THR A 45 5.70 -4.41 -1.25
C THR A 45 5.30 -5.88 -1.31
N HIS A 46 5.94 -6.70 -0.47
CA HIS A 46 5.66 -8.12 -0.31
C HIS A 46 5.48 -8.44 1.17
N ALA A 47 4.28 -8.88 1.56
CA ALA A 47 3.95 -9.10 2.97
C ALA A 47 3.68 -10.57 3.28
N LEU A 48 4.30 -11.05 4.36
CA LEU A 48 4.15 -12.44 4.83
C LEU A 48 2.73 -12.73 5.32
N LYS A 49 2.06 -11.75 5.94
CA LYS A 49 0.73 -11.90 6.55
C LYS A 49 -0.37 -12.36 5.60
N PHE A 50 -0.20 -12.17 4.29
CA PHE A 50 -1.14 -12.68 3.29
C PHE A 50 -1.06 -14.21 3.12
N THR A 51 0.02 -14.84 3.56
CA THR A 51 0.09 -16.32 3.62
C THR A 51 -0.71 -16.85 4.80
N HIS A 52 -0.51 -16.26 5.97
CA HIS A 52 -1.25 -16.57 7.19
C HIS A 52 -1.25 -15.36 8.13
N SER A 53 -2.39 -15.05 8.74
CA SER A 53 -2.55 -13.82 9.56
C SER A 53 -1.65 -13.78 10.80
N ASP A 54 -1.34 -14.95 11.35
CA ASP A 54 -0.46 -15.12 12.53
C ASP A 54 1.01 -15.41 12.16
N ALA A 55 1.36 -15.36 10.87
CA ALA A 55 2.76 -15.54 10.49
C ALA A 55 3.61 -14.35 10.93
N LYS A 56 4.60 -14.62 11.78
CA LYS A 56 5.59 -13.64 12.26
C LYS A 56 6.92 -13.90 11.57
N GLY A 57 7.35 -12.96 10.76
CA GLY A 57 8.58 -13.07 9.98
C GLY A 57 8.75 -11.83 9.11
N SER A 58 9.77 -11.87 8.27
CA SER A 58 10.16 -10.73 7.47
C SER A 58 9.18 -10.47 6.33
N SER A 59 8.96 -9.19 6.08
CA SER A 59 8.21 -8.69 4.94
C SER A 59 9.10 -7.72 4.18
N ILE A 60 9.08 -7.79 2.86
CA ILE A 60 10.14 -7.17 2.05
C ILE A 60 9.61 -5.93 1.38
N TYR A 61 10.37 -4.85 1.50
CA TYR A 61 10.30 -3.69 0.63
C TYR A 61 11.20 -3.91 -0.58
N SER A 62 10.64 -3.74 -1.78
CA SER A 62 11.40 -3.76 -3.01
C SER A 62 10.96 -2.57 -3.85
N SER A 63 11.86 -1.59 -3.98
CA SER A 63 11.78 -0.57 -5.03
C SER A 63 12.01 -1.28 -6.35
N GLY A 64 11.04 -1.24 -7.26
CA GLY A 64 11.10 -1.95 -8.54
C GLY A 64 12.47 -1.81 -9.22
N SER A 65 12.98 -2.91 -9.80
CA SER A 65 14.24 -2.87 -10.53
C SER A 65 14.06 -2.10 -11.83
N GLN A 66 14.97 -1.17 -12.09
CA GLN A 66 15.21 -0.71 -13.45
C GLN A 66 15.81 -1.86 -14.24
N GLU A 67 15.19 -2.16 -15.37
CA GLU A 67 15.74 -2.96 -16.46
C GLU A 67 16.02 -4.43 -16.16
N GLN A 68 14.97 -5.26 -16.24
CA GLN A 68 15.12 -6.58 -16.84
C GLN A 68 14.01 -6.78 -17.88
N THR A 69 14.41 -6.78 -19.16
CA THR A 69 13.57 -7.16 -20.31
C THR A 69 13.29 -8.66 -20.25
N THR A 70 12.45 -9.06 -19.30
CA THR A 70 11.92 -10.41 -19.25
C THR A 70 10.54 -10.41 -19.90
N ASN A 71 10.21 -11.44 -20.66
CA ASN A 71 8.85 -11.67 -21.20
C ASN A 71 7.86 -12.08 -20.09
N THR A 72 8.17 -11.79 -18.82
CA THR A 72 7.41 -12.18 -17.63
C THR A 72 6.95 -10.95 -16.88
N LEU A 73 5.65 -10.91 -16.56
CA LEU A 73 5.08 -9.85 -15.76
C LEU A 73 5.39 -10.10 -14.27
N SER A 74 6.00 -9.13 -13.61
CA SER A 74 6.27 -9.19 -12.17
C SER A 74 6.16 -7.80 -11.54
N THR A 75 6.36 -7.73 -10.22
CA THR A 75 6.34 -6.46 -9.48
C THR A 75 7.41 -5.48 -9.96
N SER A 76 8.50 -5.94 -10.59
CA SER A 76 9.50 -5.06 -11.22
C SER A 76 8.97 -4.34 -12.46
N SER A 77 7.88 -4.81 -13.07
CA SER A 77 7.25 -4.16 -14.21
C SER A 77 6.45 -2.90 -13.83
N LEU A 78 6.28 -2.63 -12.52
CA LEU A 78 5.61 -1.42 -12.03
C LEU A 78 6.62 -0.29 -11.88
N SER A 79 6.36 0.85 -12.52
CA SER A 79 7.18 2.06 -12.37
C SER A 79 7.17 2.60 -10.94
N GLN A 80 6.02 2.53 -10.28
CA GLN A 80 5.80 2.97 -8.90
C GLN A 80 4.96 1.92 -8.17
N PRO A 81 5.60 0.89 -7.55
CA PRO A 81 4.86 -0.11 -6.80
C PRO A 81 4.22 0.52 -5.57
N ALA A 82 2.92 0.30 -5.38
CA ALA A 82 2.20 0.78 -4.21
C ALA A 82 2.82 0.18 -2.93
N VAL A 83 3.05 1.02 -1.92
CA VAL A 83 3.71 0.63 -0.67
C VAL A 83 2.67 0.34 0.41
N ASP A 84 2.74 -0.85 0.99
CA ASP A 84 1.87 -1.27 2.07
C ASP A 84 2.55 -1.13 3.44
N ALA A 85 1.79 -1.23 4.53
CA ALA A 85 2.32 -1.17 5.89
C ALA A 85 1.93 -2.41 6.70
N VAL A 86 2.92 -2.98 7.40
CA VAL A 86 2.76 -4.10 8.34
C VAL A 86 3.31 -3.68 9.70
N GLY A 87 2.62 -4.03 10.78
CA GLY A 87 3.16 -3.82 12.12
C GLY A 87 2.09 -3.62 13.17
N ASN A 88 2.44 -2.91 14.23
CA ASN A 88 1.50 -2.51 15.27
C ASN A 88 0.48 -1.50 14.72
N ALA A 89 -0.81 -1.79 14.89
CA ALA A 89 -1.89 -0.93 14.40
C ALA A 89 -1.83 0.50 14.97
N ALA A 90 -1.32 0.65 16.20
CA ALA A 90 -1.16 1.95 16.86
C ALA A 90 -0.05 2.82 16.24
N ALA A 91 0.79 2.26 15.36
CA ALA A 91 1.88 2.96 14.68
C ALA A 91 1.63 3.13 13.17
N LEU A 92 0.44 2.75 12.67
CA LEU A 92 0.08 2.93 11.25
C LEU A 92 -0.12 4.40 10.85
N ASP A 93 -0.34 5.30 11.81
CA ASP A 93 -0.32 6.74 11.60
C ASP A 93 1.04 7.22 11.07
N VAL A 94 2.14 6.61 11.55
CA VAL A 94 3.50 6.88 11.06
C VAL A 94 3.66 6.45 9.60
N ALA A 95 3.10 5.28 9.23
CA ALA A 95 3.12 4.83 7.84
C ALA A 95 2.40 5.82 6.91
N LYS A 96 1.26 6.37 7.34
CA LYS A 96 0.51 7.39 6.57
C LYS A 96 1.32 8.66 6.36
N LEU A 97 2.03 9.14 7.38
CA LEU A 97 2.95 10.28 7.26
C LEU A 97 4.01 10.02 6.19
N LEU A 98 4.67 8.86 6.26
CA LEU A 98 5.75 8.50 5.34
C LEU A 98 5.27 8.31 3.89
N GLN A 99 4.00 7.96 3.70
CA GLN A 99 3.35 7.84 2.40
C GLN A 99 2.76 9.17 1.88
N LEU A 100 2.84 10.27 2.62
CA LEU A 100 2.39 11.57 2.12
C LEU A 100 3.22 11.97 0.90
N GLU A 101 2.52 12.40 -0.14
CA GLU A 101 3.10 12.83 -1.40
C GLU A 101 3.00 14.34 -1.58
N TYR A 102 4.09 14.95 -2.05
CA TYR A 102 4.13 16.34 -2.49
C TYR A 102 4.82 16.37 -3.86
N GLU A 103 4.16 16.98 -4.85
CA GLU A 103 4.65 17.05 -6.26
C GLU A 103 5.03 15.68 -6.87
N GLY A 104 4.35 14.61 -6.43
CA GLY A 104 4.58 13.24 -6.92
C GLY A 104 5.74 12.50 -6.25
N GLU A 105 6.35 13.08 -5.22
CA GLU A 105 7.35 12.40 -4.39
C GLU A 105 6.81 12.16 -2.98
N SER A 106 6.92 10.91 -2.51
CA SER A 106 6.57 10.55 -1.15
C SER A 106 7.71 10.85 -0.17
N LEU A 107 7.38 11.17 1.07
CA LEU A 107 8.38 11.43 2.12
C LEU A 107 9.35 10.25 2.29
N ILE A 108 8.87 9.01 2.20
CA ILE A 108 9.72 7.83 2.26
C ILE A 108 10.67 7.72 1.08
N ALA A 109 10.25 8.12 -0.13
CA ALA A 109 11.11 8.14 -1.31
C ALA A 109 12.21 9.19 -1.18
N CYS A 110 11.90 10.37 -0.60
CA CYS A 110 12.90 11.38 -0.26
C CYS A 110 13.93 10.83 0.74
N LEU A 111 13.45 10.21 1.82
CA LEU A 111 14.32 9.61 2.85
C LEU A 111 15.20 8.48 2.31
N ALA A 112 14.70 7.70 1.35
CA ALA A 112 15.45 6.63 0.69
C ALA A 112 16.59 7.14 -0.20
N ARG A 113 16.52 8.41 -0.67
CA ARG A 113 17.58 9.08 -1.45
C ARG A 113 18.48 9.97 -0.59
N ASP A 114 18.47 9.76 0.72
CA ASP A 114 19.16 10.61 1.70
C ASP A 114 18.73 12.10 1.67
N ASN A 115 17.58 12.43 1.08
CA ASN A 115 17.05 13.79 1.06
C ASN A 115 16.27 14.09 2.36
N THR A 116 16.87 14.89 3.23
CA THR A 116 16.31 15.26 4.54
C THR A 116 15.68 16.66 4.57
N VAL A 117 15.66 17.37 3.43
CA VAL A 117 15.14 18.76 3.33
C VAL A 117 13.74 18.92 3.92
N PRO A 118 12.76 18.02 3.66
CA PRO A 118 11.40 18.19 4.21
C PRO A 118 11.34 18.18 5.75
N LEU A 119 12.26 17.47 6.40
CA LEU A 119 12.32 17.36 7.86
C LEU A 119 13.20 18.45 8.47
N ALA A 120 14.20 18.94 7.74
CA ALA A 120 15.14 19.95 8.21
C ALA A 120 14.44 21.28 8.56
N GLU A 121 13.45 21.70 7.76
CA GLU A 121 12.66 22.92 8.02
C GLU A 121 11.81 22.84 9.30
N LEU A 122 11.50 21.63 9.76
CA LEU A 122 10.68 21.40 10.95
C LEU A 122 11.50 21.15 12.21
N ALA A 123 12.72 20.64 12.05
CA ALA A 123 13.63 20.33 13.14
C ALA A 123 14.12 21.60 13.83
N GLU A 124 14.30 21.51 15.14
CA GLU A 124 14.84 22.62 15.94
C GLU A 124 16.37 22.64 15.92
N ASP A 125 16.99 21.47 15.86
CA ASP A 125 18.42 21.29 15.82
C ASP A 125 18.84 20.11 14.91
N PRO A 126 20.13 20.01 14.53
CA PRO A 126 20.63 18.91 13.70
C PRO A 126 20.52 17.53 14.35
N GLN A 127 20.53 17.47 15.69
CA GLN A 127 20.49 16.20 16.44
C GLN A 127 19.10 15.57 16.38
N GLN A 128 18.05 16.38 16.49
CA GLN A 128 16.66 16.00 16.33
C GLN A 128 16.38 15.55 14.90
N LEU A 129 16.94 16.24 13.91
CA LEU A 129 16.85 15.82 12.52
C LEU A 129 17.47 14.43 12.30
N GLU A 130 18.68 14.19 12.82
CA GLU A 130 19.35 12.90 12.73
C GLU A 130 18.54 11.79 13.43
N GLN A 131 17.97 12.07 14.59
CA GLN A 131 17.08 11.15 15.30
C GLN A 131 15.86 10.78 14.46
N TRP A 132 15.20 11.77 13.84
CA TRP A 132 14.03 11.52 13.00
C TRP A 132 14.37 10.69 11.78
N VAL A 133 15.43 11.06 11.06
CA VAL A 133 15.88 10.34 9.86
C VAL A 133 16.27 8.91 10.19
N THR A 134 17.03 8.70 11.28
CA THR A 134 17.44 7.37 11.73
C THR A 134 16.23 6.52 12.14
N GLY A 135 15.26 7.12 12.85
CA GLY A 135 14.02 6.44 13.24
C GLY A 135 13.19 6.01 12.04
N PHE A 136 12.87 6.95 11.13
CA PHE A 136 12.04 6.66 9.96
C PHE A 136 12.70 5.70 8.96
N ARG A 137 14.02 5.67 8.86
CA ARG A 137 14.73 4.67 8.03
C ARG A 137 14.53 3.23 8.50
N GLN A 138 14.25 3.01 9.78
CA GLN A 138 13.99 1.66 10.29
C GLN A 138 12.78 1.00 9.63
N VAL A 139 11.85 1.80 9.11
CA VAL A 139 10.63 1.32 8.45
C VAL A 139 10.93 0.62 7.12
N LEU A 140 12.05 0.93 6.47
CA LEU A 140 12.46 0.34 5.19
C LEU A 140 13.29 -0.93 5.35
N ASN A 141 13.92 -1.12 6.51
CA ASN A 141 14.91 -2.16 6.74
C ASN A 141 14.44 -3.13 7.82
N ASP A 142 14.08 -4.36 7.43
CA ASP A 142 13.94 -5.45 8.38
C ASP A 142 15.33 -5.83 8.92
N LYS A 143 15.54 -5.62 10.24
CA LYS A 143 16.85 -5.78 10.91
C LYS A 143 17.42 -7.21 10.84
N HIS A 144 16.56 -8.23 10.66
CA HIS A 144 16.97 -9.63 10.49
C HIS A 144 15.97 -10.38 9.63
N LEU A 145 16.45 -11.00 8.55
CA LEU A 145 15.60 -11.85 7.70
C LEU A 145 15.21 -13.12 8.46
N SER A 146 13.91 -13.39 8.55
CA SER A 146 13.34 -14.56 9.20
C SER A 146 12.09 -15.03 8.47
N SER A 147 11.85 -16.33 8.48
CA SER A 147 10.61 -16.95 7.97
C SER A 147 9.83 -17.55 9.14
N HIS A 148 8.61 -18.00 8.89
CA HIS A 148 7.72 -18.58 9.90
C HIS A 148 7.29 -20.00 9.51
N THR A 149 6.91 -20.81 10.49
CA THR A 149 6.37 -22.18 10.25
C THR A 149 5.08 -22.17 9.43
N LEU A 150 4.32 -21.06 9.49
CA LEU A 150 3.10 -20.82 8.72
C LEU A 150 3.36 -20.11 7.38
N ALA A 151 4.62 -19.84 7.05
CA ALA A 151 5.02 -19.36 5.74
C ALA A 151 5.07 -20.54 4.75
N LYS A 152 4.89 -20.25 3.46
CA LYS A 152 5.13 -21.26 2.42
C LYS A 152 6.64 -21.34 2.18
N GLN A 153 7.18 -22.55 2.29
CA GLN A 153 8.59 -22.83 2.03
C GLN A 153 8.68 -23.99 1.03
N ILE A 154 9.48 -23.83 -0.03
CA ILE A 154 9.53 -24.74 -1.18
C ILE A 154 10.99 -25.06 -1.47
N TYR A 155 11.35 -26.35 -1.51
CA TYR A 155 12.66 -26.78 -2.00
C TYR A 155 12.70 -26.70 -3.53
N PHE A 156 13.69 -26.00 -4.07
CA PHE A 156 13.92 -25.86 -5.50
C PHE A 156 15.28 -26.51 -5.86
N PRO A 157 15.29 -27.53 -6.72
CA PRO A 157 16.52 -28.22 -7.09
C PRO A 157 17.42 -27.31 -7.93
N ILE A 158 18.72 -27.29 -7.61
CA ILE A 158 19.75 -26.59 -8.40
C ILE A 158 20.74 -27.56 -9.04
N ALA A 159 20.99 -28.71 -8.41
CA ALA A 159 21.82 -29.79 -8.88
C ALA A 159 21.41 -31.11 -8.19
N PRO A 160 21.94 -32.28 -8.59
CA PRO A 160 21.62 -33.55 -7.93
C PRO A 160 21.98 -33.52 -6.44
N GLY A 161 20.97 -33.66 -5.57
CA GLY A 161 21.15 -33.61 -4.12
C GLY A 161 21.27 -32.19 -3.52
N GLU A 162 21.23 -31.15 -4.34
CA GLU A 162 21.37 -29.75 -3.92
C GLU A 162 20.09 -28.96 -4.16
N TYR A 163 19.65 -28.23 -3.13
CA TYR A 163 18.38 -27.51 -3.15
C TYR A 163 18.53 -26.13 -2.50
N HIS A 164 17.83 -25.15 -3.08
CA HIS A 164 17.54 -23.89 -2.40
C HIS A 164 16.17 -23.95 -1.72
N LEU A 165 16.07 -23.39 -0.52
CA LEU A 165 14.77 -23.19 0.14
C LEU A 165 14.22 -21.82 -0.24
N LEU A 166 13.15 -21.80 -1.02
CA LEU A 166 12.46 -20.58 -1.44
C LEU A 166 11.28 -20.30 -0.51
N SER A 167 11.15 -19.06 -0.05
CA SER A 167 10.01 -18.59 0.75
C SER A 167 9.25 -17.50 -0.02
N PRO A 168 8.35 -17.86 -0.96
CA PRO A 168 7.64 -16.87 -1.75
C PRO A 168 6.72 -16.01 -0.87
N LEU A 169 6.86 -14.69 -1.01
CA LEU A 169 5.99 -13.72 -0.35
C LEU A 169 4.91 -13.22 -1.31
N PHE A 170 3.74 -12.89 -0.78
CA PHE A 170 2.65 -12.33 -1.57
C PHE A 170 2.94 -10.87 -1.90
N SER A 171 2.94 -10.51 -3.18
CA SER A 171 3.11 -9.11 -3.62
C SER A 171 1.80 -8.34 -3.48
N SER A 172 1.69 -7.51 -2.44
CA SER A 172 0.54 -6.61 -2.27
C SER A 172 0.52 -5.51 -3.30
N SER A 173 1.69 -4.99 -3.68
CA SER A 173 1.82 -3.93 -4.67
C SER A 173 1.30 -4.36 -6.06
N LEU A 174 1.66 -5.57 -6.51
CA LEU A 174 1.17 -6.12 -7.78
C LEU A 174 -0.32 -6.45 -7.72
N ALA A 175 -0.78 -7.04 -6.61
CA ALA A 175 -2.20 -7.29 -6.40
C ALA A 175 -3.03 -6.00 -6.42
N HIS A 176 -2.52 -4.94 -5.81
CA HIS A 176 -3.14 -3.61 -5.82
C HIS A 176 -3.21 -3.03 -7.24
N ALA A 177 -2.11 -3.04 -7.99
CA ALA A 177 -2.10 -2.56 -9.37
C ALA A 177 -3.10 -3.30 -10.27
N MET A 178 -3.16 -4.63 -10.14
CA MET A 178 -4.14 -5.46 -10.85
C MET A 178 -5.58 -5.14 -10.44
N HIS A 179 -5.84 -5.02 -9.13
CA HIS A 179 -7.15 -4.68 -8.61
C HIS A 179 -7.63 -3.31 -9.12
N SER A 180 -6.76 -2.29 -9.10
CA SER A 180 -7.07 -0.95 -9.59
C SER A 180 -7.43 -0.97 -11.08
N ARG A 181 -6.63 -1.65 -11.91
CA ARG A 181 -6.89 -1.79 -13.35
C ARG A 181 -8.19 -2.53 -13.67
N ILE A 182 -8.49 -3.61 -12.94
CA ILE A 182 -9.75 -4.37 -13.11
C ILE A 182 -10.95 -3.55 -12.64
N SER A 183 -10.81 -2.83 -11.52
CA SER A 183 -11.87 -1.99 -10.97
C SER A 183 -12.20 -0.82 -11.88
N GLU A 184 -11.18 -0.16 -12.43
CA GLU A 184 -11.35 0.91 -13.41
C GLU A 184 -12.11 0.41 -14.64
N ALA A 185 -11.69 -0.71 -15.24
CA ALA A 185 -12.37 -1.29 -16.40
C ALA A 185 -13.82 -1.75 -16.14
N ARG A 186 -14.20 -1.98 -14.88
CA ARG A 186 -15.55 -2.46 -14.51
C ARG A 186 -16.47 -1.33 -14.06
N PHE A 187 -15.95 -0.36 -13.33
CA PHE A 187 -16.75 0.55 -12.52
C PHE A 187 -16.46 2.04 -12.77
N SER A 188 -15.43 2.38 -13.57
CA SER A 188 -15.18 3.78 -13.96
C SER A 188 -16.33 4.36 -14.76
N ASP A 189 -16.47 5.68 -14.70
CA ASP A 189 -17.49 6.39 -15.48
C ASP A 189 -17.23 6.24 -16.99
N ALA A 190 -15.97 6.29 -17.42
CA ALA A 190 -15.57 5.98 -18.79
C ALA A 190 -16.04 4.57 -19.24
N SER A 191 -15.90 3.55 -18.37
CA SER A 191 -16.38 2.19 -18.70
C SER A 191 -17.91 2.10 -18.79
N LYS A 192 -18.63 2.90 -17.99
CA LYS A 192 -20.10 3.00 -18.08
C LYS A 192 -20.52 3.68 -19.38
N GLU A 193 -19.84 4.74 -19.78
CA GLU A 193 -20.09 5.46 -21.05
C GLU A 193 -19.85 4.56 -22.26
N ILE A 194 -18.72 3.84 -22.30
CA ILE A 194 -18.41 2.85 -23.34
C ILE A 194 -19.50 1.77 -23.40
N TYR A 195 -19.97 1.29 -22.24
CA TYR A 195 -21.05 0.31 -22.19
C TYR A 195 -22.39 0.86 -22.70
N GLN A 196 -22.71 2.11 -22.39
CA GLN A 196 -23.92 2.78 -22.89
C GLN A 196 -23.87 2.95 -24.41
N ALA A 197 -22.75 3.44 -24.97
CA ALA A 197 -22.56 3.55 -26.41
C ALA A 197 -22.67 2.17 -27.09
N PHE A 198 -22.02 1.15 -26.52
CA PHE A 198 -22.13 -0.23 -27.01
C PHE A 198 -23.58 -0.74 -27.02
N LYS A 199 -24.35 -0.44 -25.96
CA LYS A 199 -25.77 -0.82 -25.83
C LYS A 199 -26.67 -0.06 -26.81
N ALA A 200 -26.38 1.23 -27.07
CA ALA A 200 -27.08 2.05 -28.06
C ALA A 200 -26.71 1.66 -29.51
N GLY A 201 -25.59 0.95 -29.70
CA GLY A 201 -25.07 0.61 -31.02
C GLY A 201 -24.20 1.72 -31.62
N ASP A 202 -23.84 2.73 -30.83
CA ASP A 202 -23.03 3.87 -31.22
C ASP A 202 -21.54 3.53 -31.16
N TRP A 203 -20.76 4.28 -31.94
CA TRP A 203 -19.30 4.18 -31.91
C TRP A 203 -18.73 4.94 -30.71
N HIS A 204 -17.67 4.40 -30.12
CA HIS A 204 -16.89 5.04 -29.08
C HIS A 204 -15.39 4.89 -29.41
N PRO A 205 -14.55 5.93 -29.17
CA PRO A 205 -13.11 5.88 -29.49
C PRO A 205 -12.37 4.81 -28.67
N GLU A 206 -12.67 4.72 -27.38
CA GLU A 206 -12.04 3.77 -26.47
C GLU A 206 -12.63 2.36 -26.58
N PRO A 207 -11.82 1.30 -26.46
CA PRO A 207 -12.30 -0.06 -26.50
C PRO A 207 -13.00 -0.47 -25.21
N ARG A 208 -13.97 -1.38 -25.32
CA ARG A 208 -14.58 -2.01 -24.14
C ARG A 208 -13.68 -3.14 -23.63
N VAL A 209 -13.23 -3.04 -22.39
CA VAL A 209 -12.38 -4.05 -21.73
C VAL A 209 -13.21 -4.88 -20.76
N ILE A 210 -13.08 -6.20 -20.81
CA ILE A 210 -13.82 -7.13 -19.95
C ILE A 210 -12.88 -8.23 -19.44
N TYR A 211 -12.96 -8.48 -18.13
CA TYR A 211 -12.28 -9.58 -17.45
C TYR A 211 -13.31 -10.66 -17.06
N PRO A 212 -13.59 -11.65 -17.91
CA PRO A 212 -14.50 -12.74 -17.58
C PRO A 212 -13.86 -13.72 -16.58
N LYS A 213 -14.68 -14.50 -15.86
CA LYS A 213 -14.21 -15.61 -14.99
C LYS A 213 -13.20 -15.20 -13.91
N THR A 214 -13.35 -14.03 -13.32
CA THR A 214 -12.53 -13.61 -12.16
C THR A 214 -13.00 -14.28 -10.88
N ALA A 215 -12.05 -14.73 -10.06
CA ALA A 215 -12.31 -15.22 -8.71
C ALA A 215 -12.01 -14.13 -7.67
N VAL A 216 -12.80 -14.10 -6.59
CA VAL A 216 -12.60 -13.17 -5.46
C VAL A 216 -11.93 -13.91 -4.31
N VAL A 217 -10.78 -13.40 -3.86
CA VAL A 217 -10.09 -13.87 -2.67
C VAL A 217 -10.15 -12.79 -1.61
N ASN A 218 -10.84 -13.10 -0.51
CA ASN A 218 -10.92 -12.23 0.66
C ASN A 218 -9.86 -12.66 1.66
N MET A 219 -9.03 -11.72 2.10
CA MET A 219 -8.02 -11.96 3.14
C MET A 219 -8.40 -11.19 4.42
N GLY A 220 -8.22 -11.81 5.59
CA GLY A 220 -8.51 -11.20 6.90
C GLY A 220 -9.82 -11.52 7.58
N GLY A 221 -10.70 -12.31 6.94
CA GLY A 221 -11.97 -12.70 7.55
C GLY A 221 -12.75 -11.49 8.10
N PRO A 222 -13.40 -11.60 9.27
CA PRO A 222 -14.14 -10.48 9.87
C PRO A 222 -13.22 -9.37 10.43
N SER A 223 -11.95 -9.65 10.70
CA SER A 223 -11.01 -8.74 11.36
C SER A 223 -9.93 -8.22 10.41
N ARG A 224 -10.34 -7.39 9.43
CA ARG A 224 -9.45 -6.81 8.41
C ARG A 224 -8.28 -5.98 8.94
N LYS A 225 -8.37 -5.49 10.19
CA LYS A 225 -7.34 -4.63 10.83
C LYS A 225 -5.96 -5.30 11.00
N ILE A 226 -5.88 -6.63 10.91
CA ILE A 226 -4.63 -7.38 11.11
C ILE A 226 -3.81 -7.45 9.82
N PHE A 227 -4.47 -7.26 8.66
CA PHE A 227 -3.86 -7.36 7.35
C PHE A 227 -3.26 -6.03 6.90
N PRO A 228 -2.31 -6.07 5.95
CA PRO A 228 -1.71 -4.88 5.37
C PRO A 228 -2.76 -3.93 4.77
N THR A 229 -2.51 -2.63 4.90
CA THR A 229 -3.41 -1.51 4.56
C THR A 229 -3.93 -1.46 3.13
N LEU A 230 -3.17 -1.90 2.12
CA LEU A 230 -3.55 -1.73 0.72
C LEU A 230 -4.61 -2.73 0.23
N THR A 231 -4.95 -3.77 1.00
CA THR A 231 -5.74 -4.88 0.45
C THR A 231 -6.88 -5.37 1.35
N ALA A 232 -8.11 -5.19 0.86
CA ALA A 232 -9.29 -5.94 1.29
C ALA A 232 -9.77 -6.98 0.24
N TYR A 233 -9.22 -6.97 -0.98
CA TYR A 233 -9.63 -7.83 -2.09
C TYR A 233 -8.45 -8.18 -2.99
N ALA A 234 -8.12 -9.46 -3.14
CA ALA A 234 -7.26 -9.94 -4.21
C ALA A 234 -8.14 -10.61 -5.27
N VAL A 235 -8.07 -10.15 -6.51
CA VAL A 235 -8.75 -10.80 -7.64
C VAL A 235 -7.74 -11.75 -8.27
N ALA A 236 -8.01 -13.04 -8.23
CA ALA A 236 -7.25 -14.03 -8.99
C ALA A 236 -7.89 -14.16 -10.38
N GLU A 237 -7.13 -13.88 -11.42
CA GLU A 237 -7.55 -14.03 -12.82
C GLU A 237 -7.27 -15.48 -13.27
N LEU A 238 -8.30 -16.17 -13.76
CA LEU A 238 -8.21 -17.53 -14.32
C LEU A 238 -8.49 -17.55 -15.83
N GLY A 239 -8.37 -16.43 -16.55
CA GLY A 239 -8.61 -16.43 -17.99
C GLY A 239 -8.39 -15.08 -18.68
N TYR A 240 -8.23 -15.14 -20.00
CA TYR A 240 -7.91 -14.03 -20.92
C TYR A 240 -8.78 -12.77 -20.77
N CYS A 241 -8.13 -11.60 -20.80
CA CYS A 241 -8.77 -10.29 -21.00
C CYS A 241 -9.36 -10.18 -22.42
N LEU A 242 -10.62 -9.78 -22.53
CA LEU A 242 -11.29 -9.51 -23.80
C LEU A 242 -11.33 -8.00 -24.05
N VAL A 243 -10.71 -7.58 -25.16
CA VAL A 243 -10.79 -6.20 -25.66
C VAL A 243 -11.68 -6.20 -26.91
N LEU A 244 -12.86 -5.58 -26.81
CA LEU A 244 -13.81 -5.49 -27.91
C LEU A 244 -13.72 -4.10 -28.56
N ARG A 245 -13.37 -4.09 -29.86
CA ARG A 245 -13.51 -2.90 -30.72
C ARG A 245 -14.63 -3.14 -31.72
N ARG A 246 -15.67 -2.30 -31.70
CA ARG A 246 -16.71 -2.29 -32.71
C ARG A 246 -16.38 -1.18 -33.71
N TYR A 247 -15.90 -1.53 -34.90
CA TYR A 247 -15.78 -0.57 -35.99
C TYR A 247 -17.20 -0.27 -36.49
N GLY A 248 -17.71 0.92 -36.16
CA GLY A 248 -18.99 1.39 -36.68
C GLY A 248 -18.91 1.52 -38.19
N LYS A 249 -19.94 1.06 -38.93
CA LYS A 249 -20.10 1.42 -40.34
C LYS A 249 -20.29 2.93 -40.41
N ALA A 250 -19.26 3.66 -40.83
CA ALA A 250 -19.39 5.07 -41.18
C ALA A 250 -20.45 5.19 -42.28
N ARG A 251 -21.63 5.74 -41.94
CA ARG A 251 -22.53 6.27 -42.97
C ARG A 251 -21.87 7.53 -43.51
N ILE A 252 -21.16 7.38 -44.63
CA ILE A 252 -20.77 8.50 -45.47
C ILE A 252 -22.08 9.10 -46.00
N SER A 253 -22.54 10.17 -45.37
CA SER A 253 -23.57 11.05 -45.94
C SER A 253 -22.94 11.76 -47.13
N ARG A 254 -23.17 11.26 -48.35
CA ARG A 254 -22.94 12.04 -49.56
C ARG A 254 -23.97 13.18 -49.58
N ARG A 255 -23.51 14.41 -49.41
CA ARG A 255 -24.13 15.58 -50.06
C ARG A 255 -23.32 15.89 -51.31
#